data_AF-A0A5C4PYF4-F1
#
_entry.id   AF-A0A5C4PYF4-F1
#
_cell.length_a   1.000
_cell.length_b   1.000
_cell.length_c   1.000
_cell.angle_alpha   90.00
_cell.angle_beta   90.00
_cell.angle_gamma   90.00
#
_symmetry.space_group_name_H-M   'P 1'
#
loop_
_entity.id
_entity.type
_entity.pdbx_description
1 polymer ?
#
loop_
_entity_poly.entity_id
_entity_poly.type
_entity_poly.pdbx_seq_one_letter_code
_entity_poly.pdbx_strand_id
1 'polypeptide(L)'
;MQKELLSAYLDGEYQNDHLLDSLCQDEELQQAWNHYHLVRTVVRQETTVLLGADFTAKMATLIDAEPAPHFAAQATVAQPTPAEVEKLPFMQKLKGLFAPLTQVAVAATVCLVAVFGVQNYLQSDNGVAVADNPVLQTLPFTNNIQQVSYNAPSQDVPTQAQLEQQSKRINMMLQNYELQRRSHTQPLSAAASRE
;
A
#
# COMPACT_ATOMS: atom_id res chain seq x y z
N MET A 1 -14.42 -13.37 51.87
CA MET A 1 -14.64 -13.49 50.41
C MET A 1 -13.94 -12.40 49.62
N GLN A 2 -13.99 -11.11 50.00
CA GLN A 2 -13.34 -10.05 49.21
C GLN A 2 -11.81 -10.22 49.04
N LYS A 3 -11.09 -10.68 50.07
CA LYS A 3 -9.64 -10.94 49.97
C LYS A 3 -9.28 -12.08 48.99
N GLU A 4 -10.18 -13.05 48.81
CA GLU A 4 -10.01 -14.14 47.84
C GLU A 4 -10.19 -13.63 46.41
N LEU A 5 -11.21 -12.79 46.19
CA LEU A 5 -11.41 -12.10 44.91
C LEU A 5 -10.23 -11.17 44.57
N LEU A 6 -9.66 -10.49 45.58
CA LEU A 6 -8.46 -9.67 45.43
C LEU A 6 -7.24 -10.50 45.03
N SER A 7 -7.07 -11.70 45.61
CA SER A 7 -6.01 -12.64 45.21
C SER A 7 -6.19 -13.10 43.77
N ALA A 8 -7.41 -13.50 43.40
CA ALA A 8 -7.71 -13.89 42.02
C ALA A 8 -7.48 -12.75 41.03
N TYR A 9 -7.77 -11.51 41.43
CA TYR A 9 -7.49 -10.32 40.64
C TYR A 9 -5.98 -10.09 40.47
N LEU A 10 -5.18 -10.26 41.53
CA LEU A 10 -3.72 -10.13 41.50
C LEU A 10 -3.04 -11.16 40.59
N ASP A 11 -3.62 -12.36 40.51
CA ASP A 11 -3.17 -13.45 39.65
C ASP A 11 -3.68 -13.32 38.21
N GLY A 12 -4.58 -12.37 37.94
CA GLY A 12 -5.17 -12.13 36.62
C GLY A 12 -6.32 -13.07 36.26
N GLU A 13 -6.75 -13.93 37.19
CA GLU A 13 -7.83 -14.90 37.04
C GLU A 13 -9.24 -14.27 37.21
N TYR A 14 -9.30 -13.05 37.73
CA TYR A 14 -10.53 -12.29 37.93
C TYR A 14 -10.35 -10.84 37.46
N GLN A 15 -11.33 -10.28 36.75
CA GLN A 15 -11.39 -8.85 36.40
C GLN A 15 -12.81 -8.34 36.64
N ASN A 16 -12.92 -7.28 37.45
CA ASN A 16 -14.18 -6.60 37.71
C ASN A 16 -13.89 -5.16 38.14
N ASP A 17 -14.43 -4.19 37.40
CA ASP A 17 -14.24 -2.76 37.66
C ASP A 17 -14.75 -2.34 39.05
N HIS A 18 -15.83 -2.96 39.53
CA HIS A 18 -16.40 -2.67 40.85
C HIS A 18 -15.47 -3.08 42.01
N LEU A 19 -14.63 -4.11 41.80
CA LEU A 19 -13.65 -4.51 42.82
C LEU A 19 -12.58 -3.44 42.96
N LEU A 20 -12.18 -2.81 41.86
CA LEU A 20 -11.18 -1.75 41.85
C LEU A 20 -11.69 -0.51 42.59
N ASP A 21 -12.94 -0.11 42.33
CA ASP A 21 -13.59 1.00 43.06
C ASP A 21 -13.66 0.72 44.56
N SER A 22 -13.98 -0.53 44.92
CA SER A 22 -14.03 -0.97 46.33
C SER A 22 -12.63 -0.95 46.97
N LEU A 23 -11.60 -1.39 46.24
CA LEU A 23 -10.20 -1.37 46.69
C LEU A 23 -9.73 0.08 46.93
N CYS A 24 -10.12 1.04 46.10
CA CYS A 24 -9.75 2.44 46.29
C CYS A 24 -10.39 3.10 47.52
N GLN A 25 -11.52 2.57 48.00
CA GLN A 25 -12.26 3.15 49.13
C GLN A 25 -11.98 2.46 50.47
N ASP A 26 -11.52 1.21 50.45
CA ASP A 26 -11.34 0.36 51.64
C ASP A 26 -9.86 0.20 52.04
N GLU A 27 -9.51 0.72 53.21
CA GLU A 27 -8.15 0.67 53.77
C GLU A 27 -7.68 -0.77 54.09
N GLU A 28 -8.58 -1.66 54.54
CA GLU A 28 -8.23 -3.05 54.84
C GLU A 28 -7.87 -3.83 53.56
N LEU A 29 -8.57 -3.54 52.45
CA LEU A 29 -8.27 -4.14 51.15
C LEU A 29 -6.97 -3.59 50.58
N GLN A 30 -6.68 -2.29 50.74
CA GLN A 30 -5.39 -1.70 50.34
C GLN A 30 -4.22 -2.31 51.13
N GLN A 31 -4.41 -2.57 52.42
CA GLN A 31 -3.40 -3.23 53.23
C GLN A 31 -3.17 -4.68 52.78
N ALA A 32 -4.24 -5.42 52.48
CA ALA A 32 -4.13 -6.77 51.95
C ALA A 32 -3.42 -6.80 50.58
N TRP A 33 -3.73 -5.85 49.70
CA TRP A 33 -3.08 -5.67 48.41
C TRP A 33 -1.57 -5.46 48.55
N ASN A 34 -1.16 -4.54 49.43
CA ASN A 34 0.25 -4.29 49.74
C ASN A 34 0.94 -5.56 50.25
N HIS A 35 0.32 -6.25 51.21
CA HIS A 35 0.87 -7.46 51.80
C HIS A 35 1.09 -8.56 50.75
N TYR A 36 0.12 -8.79 49.86
CA TYR A 36 0.25 -9.80 48.80
C TYR A 36 1.38 -9.48 47.82
N HIS A 37 1.53 -8.23 47.42
CA HIS A 37 2.65 -7.80 46.59
C HIS A 37 4.00 -7.95 47.31
N LEU A 38 4.07 -7.59 48.58
CA LEU A 38 5.28 -7.76 49.39
C LEU A 38 5.71 -9.23 49.45
N VAL A 39 4.78 -10.12 49.83
CA VAL A 39 5.04 -11.57 49.90
C VAL A 39 5.49 -12.10 48.53
N ARG A 40 4.81 -11.69 47.45
CA ARG A 40 5.17 -12.07 46.08
C ARG A 40 6.61 -11.68 45.72
N THR A 41 7.00 -10.44 45.99
CA THR A 41 8.35 -9.92 45.71
C THR A 41 9.42 -10.63 46.55
N VAL A 42 9.13 -10.93 47.84
CA VAL A 42 10.05 -11.67 48.72
C VAL A 42 10.23 -13.11 48.25
N VAL A 43 9.14 -13.81 47.94
CA VAL A 43 9.17 -15.22 47.48
C VAL A 43 9.94 -15.34 46.16
N ARG A 44 9.76 -14.37 45.26
CA ARG A 44 10.47 -14.34 43.97
C ARG A 44 11.89 -13.80 44.06
N GLN A 45 12.33 -13.34 45.23
CA GLN A 45 13.63 -12.73 45.45
C GLN A 45 13.91 -11.56 44.49
N GLU A 46 12.86 -10.81 44.14
CA GLU A 46 12.93 -9.70 43.17
C GLU A 46 13.74 -8.50 43.72
N THR A 47 13.86 -8.37 45.05
CA THR A 47 14.53 -7.23 45.69
C THR A 47 15.06 -7.60 47.08
N THR A 48 16.24 -7.07 47.43
CA THR A 48 16.89 -7.22 48.76
C THR A 48 16.53 -6.11 49.74
N VAL A 49 15.93 -5.03 49.23
CA VAL A 49 15.54 -3.82 49.98
C VAL A 49 14.03 -3.82 50.22
N LEU A 50 13.60 -4.01 51.46
CA LEU A 50 12.20 -3.80 51.83
C LEU A 50 11.98 -2.31 52.13
N LEU A 51 11.08 -1.69 51.36
CA LEU A 51 10.70 -0.31 51.59
C LEU A 51 9.85 -0.23 52.86
N GLY A 52 10.02 0.86 53.62
CA GLY A 52 9.25 1.08 54.84
C GLY A 52 7.75 1.29 54.56
N ALA A 53 6.90 1.02 55.56
CA ALA A 53 5.44 1.17 55.45
C ALA A 53 5.01 2.59 55.02
N ASP A 54 5.79 3.61 55.40
CA ASP A 54 5.51 5.01 55.07
C ASP A 54 5.90 5.40 53.64
N PHE A 55 6.53 4.52 52.87
CA PHE A 55 7.05 4.86 51.54
C PHE A 55 5.92 5.27 50.59
N THR A 56 4.85 4.48 50.51
CA THR A 56 3.71 4.76 49.63
C THR A 56 3.01 6.04 50.03
N ALA A 57 2.88 6.32 51.34
CA ALA A 57 2.31 7.57 51.84
C ALA A 57 3.18 8.78 51.45
N LYS A 58 4.50 8.70 51.62
CA LYS A 58 5.42 9.77 51.18
C LYS A 58 5.36 9.97 49.67
N MET A 59 5.31 8.89 48.89
CA MET A 59 5.19 8.98 47.43
C MET A 59 3.88 9.66 47.04
N ALA A 60 2.75 9.30 47.66
CA ALA A 60 1.46 9.95 47.41
C ALA A 60 1.54 11.46 47.69
N THR A 61 2.13 11.87 48.82
CA THR A 61 2.30 13.30 49.13
C THR A 61 3.19 14.04 48.14
N LEU A 62 4.22 13.37 47.59
CA LEU A 62 5.10 13.95 46.58
C LEU A 62 4.40 14.09 45.22
N ILE A 63 3.55 13.12 44.85
CA ILE A 63 2.74 13.16 43.63
C ILE A 63 1.70 14.28 43.73
N ASP A 64 1.03 14.42 44.88
CA ASP A 64 0.05 15.50 45.10
C ASP A 64 0.70 16.90 45.09
N ALA A 65 1.97 16.97 45.52
CA ALA A 65 2.76 18.19 45.50
C ALA A 65 3.42 18.47 44.13
N GLU A 66 3.32 17.54 43.17
CA GLU A 66 3.82 17.76 41.83
C GLU A 66 3.01 18.89 41.17
N PRO A 67 3.65 19.97 40.68
CA PRO A 67 2.92 20.98 39.93
C PRO A 67 2.25 20.30 38.75
N ALA A 68 0.94 20.51 38.59
CA ALA A 68 0.17 19.91 37.51
C ALA A 68 1.00 19.94 36.22
N PRO A 69 1.28 18.77 35.62
CA PRO A 69 2.23 18.67 34.54
C PRO A 69 1.94 19.77 33.53
N HIS A 70 2.98 20.51 33.15
CA HIS A 70 2.95 21.47 32.07
C HIS A 70 2.70 20.72 30.74
N PHE A 71 1.55 20.07 30.58
CA PHE A 71 0.99 19.63 29.31
C PHE A 71 0.51 20.84 28.48
N ALA A 72 0.64 22.06 29.02
CA ALA A 72 0.76 23.26 28.21
C ALA A 72 2.12 23.23 27.47
N ALA A 73 2.08 22.66 26.25
CA ALA A 73 3.07 22.86 25.18
C ALA A 73 4.36 22.00 25.19
N GLN A 74 4.37 20.80 25.76
CA GLN A 74 5.12 19.75 25.07
C GLN A 74 4.23 19.26 23.94
N ALA A 75 4.53 19.74 22.74
CA ALA A 75 3.94 19.24 21.51
C ALA A 75 3.87 17.72 21.62
N THR A 76 2.65 17.20 21.74
CA THR A 76 2.33 15.85 21.28
C THR A 76 3.05 15.73 19.97
N VAL A 77 4.09 14.90 19.90
CA VAL A 77 4.55 14.40 18.61
C VAL A 77 3.36 13.60 18.12
N ALA A 78 2.45 14.31 17.45
CA ALA A 78 1.26 13.75 16.88
C ALA A 78 1.79 12.68 15.95
N GLN A 79 1.54 11.42 16.32
CA GLN A 79 1.85 10.31 15.44
C GLN A 79 1.13 10.64 14.13
N PRO A 80 1.86 10.79 13.02
CA PRO A 80 1.26 11.28 11.80
C PRO A 80 0.17 10.28 11.41
N THR A 81 -1.05 10.78 11.29
CA THR A 81 -2.18 9.97 10.85
C THR A 81 -1.84 9.35 9.48
N PRO A 82 -2.37 8.18 9.12
CA PRO A 82 -2.01 7.52 7.86
C PRO A 82 -2.23 8.43 6.62
N ALA A 83 -3.21 9.33 6.67
CA ALA A 83 -3.47 10.32 5.62
C ALA A 83 -2.43 11.47 5.56
N GLU A 84 -1.73 11.73 6.66
CA GLU A 84 -0.71 12.77 6.78
C GLU A 84 0.67 12.22 6.41
N VAL A 85 0.95 10.95 6.73
CA VAL A 85 2.13 10.22 6.24
C VAL A 85 2.18 10.18 4.72
N GLU A 86 1.04 10.03 4.05
CA GLU A 86 0.93 10.05 2.59
C GLU A 86 1.33 11.39 1.98
N LYS A 87 1.12 12.50 2.70
CA LYS A 87 1.43 13.86 2.24
C LYS A 87 2.88 14.26 2.51
N LEU A 88 3.65 13.44 3.23
CA LEU A 88 5.05 13.73 3.49
C LEU A 88 5.87 13.68 2.19
N PRO A 89 6.79 14.63 1.96
CA PRO A 89 7.56 14.72 0.71
C PRO A 89 8.45 13.49 0.49
N PHE A 90 8.88 12.81 1.57
CA PHE A 90 9.60 11.55 1.50
C PHE A 90 8.72 10.41 0.94
N MET A 91 7.47 10.28 1.42
CA MET A 91 6.54 9.26 0.93
C MET A 91 6.07 9.52 -0.50
N GLN A 92 5.93 10.78 -0.91
CA GLN A 92 5.63 11.12 -2.30
C GLN A 92 6.77 10.76 -3.25
N LYS A 93 8.03 10.98 -2.85
CA LYS A 93 9.21 10.55 -3.63
C LYS A 93 9.33 9.03 -3.70
N LEU A 94 9.06 8.33 -2.61
CA LEU A 94 9.06 6.87 -2.56
C LEU A 94 7.94 6.31 -3.45
N LYS A 95 6.71 6.83 -3.32
CA LYS A 95 5.58 6.48 -4.20
C LYS A 95 5.90 6.76 -5.66
N GLY A 96 6.51 7.89 -6.00
CA GLY A 96 6.90 8.21 -7.38
C GLY A 96 7.93 7.23 -7.97
N LEU A 97 8.89 6.77 -7.15
CA LEU A 97 9.91 5.80 -7.57
C LEU A 97 9.32 4.39 -7.78
N PHE A 98 8.36 3.99 -6.93
CA PHE A 98 7.77 2.65 -6.95
C PHE A 98 6.42 2.55 -7.68
N ALA A 99 5.79 3.67 -8.05
CA ALA A 99 4.58 3.74 -8.87
C ALA A 99 4.66 2.90 -10.16
N PRO A 100 5.73 2.98 -10.98
CA PRO A 100 5.83 2.14 -12.18
C PRO A 100 5.93 0.65 -11.86
N LEU A 101 6.48 0.27 -10.70
CA LEU A 101 6.55 -1.13 -10.27
C LEU A 101 5.16 -1.72 -9.98
N THR A 102 4.20 -0.92 -9.51
CA THR A 102 2.85 -1.41 -9.22
C THR A 102 2.07 -1.83 -10.47
N GLN A 103 2.22 -1.09 -11.58
CA GLN A 103 1.59 -1.46 -12.85
C GLN A 103 2.22 -2.75 -13.42
N VAL A 104 3.54 -2.88 -13.31
CA VAL A 104 4.25 -4.10 -13.70
C VAL A 104 3.84 -5.27 -12.80
N ALA A 105 3.62 -5.06 -11.50
CA ALA A 105 3.22 -6.12 -10.57
C ALA A 105 1.85 -6.71 -10.93
N VAL A 106 0.85 -5.88 -11.26
CA VAL A 106 -0.48 -6.37 -11.65
C VAL A 106 -0.42 -7.15 -12.97
N ALA A 107 0.35 -6.66 -13.95
CA ALA A 107 0.55 -7.39 -15.20
C ALA A 107 1.32 -8.71 -14.97
N ALA A 108 2.37 -8.68 -14.13
CA ALA A 108 3.20 -9.84 -13.82
C ALA A 108 2.43 -10.90 -13.03
N THR A 109 1.52 -10.54 -12.13
CA THR A 109 0.69 -11.51 -11.41
C THR A 109 -0.32 -12.18 -12.33
N VAL A 110 -0.96 -11.44 -13.24
CA VAL A 110 -1.86 -12.02 -14.25
C VAL A 110 -1.09 -12.91 -15.23
N CYS A 111 0.11 -12.50 -15.66
CA CYS A 111 0.99 -13.34 -16.48
C CYS A 111 1.46 -14.60 -15.73
N LEU A 112 1.83 -14.50 -14.46
CA LEU A 112 2.24 -15.66 -13.66
C LEU A 112 1.08 -16.65 -13.52
N VAL A 113 -0.13 -16.17 -13.20
CA VAL A 113 -1.34 -17.02 -13.12
C VAL A 113 -1.66 -17.66 -14.47
N ALA A 114 -1.53 -16.95 -15.58
CA ALA A 114 -1.75 -17.52 -16.91
C ALA A 114 -0.69 -18.58 -17.28
N VAL A 115 0.60 -18.33 -17.01
CA VAL A 115 1.69 -19.25 -17.34
C VAL A 115 1.69 -20.49 -16.43
N PHE A 116 1.49 -20.32 -15.12
CA PHE A 116 1.36 -21.44 -14.19
C PHE A 116 0.04 -22.18 -14.35
N GLY A 117 -1.06 -21.45 -14.63
CA GLY A 117 -2.36 -22.04 -14.90
C GLY A 117 -2.37 -22.87 -16.19
N VAL A 118 -1.76 -22.39 -17.27
CA VAL A 118 -1.66 -23.11 -18.55
C VAL A 118 -0.72 -24.31 -18.46
N GLN A 119 0.42 -24.21 -17.77
CA GLN A 119 1.27 -25.39 -17.52
C GLN A 119 0.57 -26.43 -16.66
N ASN A 120 -0.14 -26.02 -15.61
CA ASN A 120 -0.92 -26.95 -14.78
C ASN A 120 -2.08 -27.59 -15.58
N TYR A 121 -2.73 -26.83 -16.46
CA TYR A 121 -3.79 -27.33 -17.35
C TYR A 121 -3.27 -28.31 -18.41
N LEU A 122 -2.14 -28.01 -19.06
CA LEU A 122 -1.49 -28.87 -20.07
C LEU A 122 -0.80 -30.11 -19.49
N GLN A 123 -0.44 -30.09 -18.20
CA GLN A 123 0.09 -31.27 -17.50
C GLN A 123 -1.02 -32.18 -16.94
N SER A 124 -2.22 -31.62 -16.74
CA SER A 124 -3.40 -32.35 -16.27
C SER A 124 -4.20 -33.01 -17.40
N ASP A 125 -3.99 -32.61 -18.65
CA ASP A 125 -4.55 -33.26 -19.84
C ASP A 125 -3.43 -33.84 -20.72
N ASN A 126 -3.59 -35.09 -21.13
CA ASN A 126 -2.53 -35.92 -21.69
C ASN A 126 -1.80 -35.29 -22.91
N GLY A 127 -0.52 -34.93 -22.71
CA GLY A 127 0.58 -35.03 -23.68
C GLY A 127 0.39 -34.48 -25.10
N VAL A 128 0.78 -33.23 -25.35
CA VAL A 128 1.32 -32.80 -26.67
C VAL A 128 2.38 -31.71 -26.44
N ALA A 129 3.64 -31.99 -26.81
CA ALA A 129 4.69 -30.98 -26.91
C ALA A 129 4.47 -30.12 -28.15
N VAL A 130 4.34 -28.79 -27.99
CA VAL A 130 4.29 -27.83 -29.11
C VAL A 130 5.53 -26.93 -29.04
N ALA A 131 6.21 -26.85 -30.18
CA ALA A 131 7.58 -26.40 -30.36
C ALA A 131 7.81 -24.89 -30.12
N ASP A 132 9.05 -24.61 -29.71
CA ASP A 132 9.71 -23.31 -29.56
C ASP A 132 9.73 -22.52 -30.90
N ASN A 133 8.92 -21.45 -31.02
CA ASN A 133 9.24 -20.20 -31.74
C ASN A 133 8.00 -19.28 -31.88
N PRO A 134 7.86 -18.22 -31.07
CA PRO A 134 6.86 -17.19 -31.34
C PRO A 134 7.35 -16.23 -32.43
N VAL A 135 6.79 -16.33 -33.64
CA VAL A 135 6.96 -15.30 -34.69
C VAL A 135 6.12 -14.08 -34.31
N LEU A 136 6.79 -12.94 -34.12
CA LEU A 136 6.16 -11.65 -33.86
C LEU A 136 5.32 -11.19 -35.07
N GLN A 137 4.01 -11.15 -34.88
CA GLN A 137 3.03 -10.77 -35.89
C GLN A 137 2.76 -9.26 -35.80
N THR A 138 3.57 -8.46 -36.51
CA THR A 138 3.46 -6.99 -36.53
C THR A 138 2.59 -6.51 -37.71
N LEU A 139 1.28 -6.64 -37.56
CA LEU A 139 0.33 -5.85 -38.35
C LEU A 139 -0.18 -4.69 -37.48
N PRO A 140 0.22 -3.43 -37.75
CA PRO A 140 -0.47 -2.29 -37.16
C PRO A 140 -1.83 -2.13 -37.86
N PHE A 141 -2.83 -1.59 -37.15
CA PHE A 141 -4.23 -1.37 -37.58
C PHE A 141 -5.22 -2.50 -37.28
N THR A 142 -5.27 -2.97 -36.03
CA THR A 142 -6.53 -3.47 -35.46
C THR A 142 -7.40 -2.26 -35.09
N ASN A 143 -8.24 -1.81 -36.02
CA ASN A 143 -9.23 -0.75 -35.81
C ASN A 143 -10.43 -1.26 -34.99
N ASN A 144 -10.19 -1.77 -33.77
CA ASN A 144 -11.23 -2.12 -32.82
C ASN A 144 -11.48 -0.92 -31.89
N ILE A 145 -12.08 0.14 -32.44
CA ILE A 145 -12.78 1.12 -31.61
C ILE A 145 -14.09 0.45 -31.21
N GLN A 146 -14.20 0.06 -29.94
CA GLN A 146 -15.40 -0.54 -29.37
C GLN A 146 -16.53 0.50 -29.45
N GLN A 147 -17.48 0.29 -30.37
CA GLN A 147 -18.56 1.24 -30.66
C GLN A 147 -19.67 1.12 -29.61
N VAL A 148 -20.00 2.23 -28.95
CA VAL A 148 -21.09 2.31 -27.95
C VAL A 148 -22.38 2.89 -28.55
N SER A 149 -22.61 2.70 -29.85
CA SER A 149 -23.82 3.20 -30.54
C SER A 149 -24.56 2.06 -31.24
N TYR A 150 -25.81 1.86 -30.85
CA TYR A 150 -26.65 0.68 -31.15
C TYR A 150 -27.23 0.64 -32.58
N ASN A 151 -26.79 1.50 -33.52
CA ASN A 151 -27.46 1.58 -34.84
C ASN A 151 -26.53 1.91 -36.04
N ALA A 152 -25.27 1.46 -36.03
CA ALA A 152 -24.41 1.58 -37.21
C ALA A 152 -24.52 0.32 -38.10
N PRO A 153 -24.71 0.46 -39.43
CA PRO A 153 -24.75 -0.68 -40.34
C PRO A 153 -23.39 -1.40 -40.35
N SER A 154 -23.43 -2.73 -40.40
CA SER A 154 -22.26 -3.61 -40.47
C SER A 154 -21.30 -3.16 -41.56
N GLN A 155 -20.15 -2.63 -41.15
CA GLN A 155 -19.12 -2.19 -42.07
C GLN A 155 -18.40 -3.45 -42.59
N ASP A 156 -18.57 -3.72 -43.88
CA ASP A 156 -17.87 -4.79 -44.59
C ASP A 156 -16.39 -4.78 -44.24
N VAL A 157 -15.90 -5.90 -43.70
CA VAL A 157 -14.48 -6.10 -43.43
C VAL A 157 -13.75 -5.98 -44.78
N PRO A 158 -12.88 -4.97 -44.97
CA PRO A 158 -12.22 -4.77 -46.25
C PRO A 158 -11.39 -6.01 -46.58
N THR A 159 -11.69 -6.63 -47.72
CA THR A 159 -10.99 -7.82 -48.22
C THR A 159 -9.50 -7.52 -48.39
N GLN A 160 -8.60 -8.49 -48.14
CA GLN A 160 -7.14 -8.30 -48.26
C GLN A 160 -6.71 -7.57 -49.55
N ALA A 161 -7.36 -7.86 -50.68
CA ALA A 161 -7.10 -7.18 -51.96
C ALA A 161 -7.33 -5.66 -51.91
N GLN A 162 -8.32 -5.19 -51.14
CA GLN A 162 -8.59 -3.77 -50.95
C GLN A 162 -7.52 -3.09 -50.07
N LEU A 163 -6.99 -3.79 -49.07
CA LEU A 163 -5.88 -3.30 -48.23
C LEU A 163 -4.60 -3.11 -49.07
N GLU A 164 -4.30 -4.03 -49.98
CA GLU A 164 -3.18 -3.89 -50.90
C GLU A 164 -3.36 -2.75 -51.90
N GLN A 165 -4.59 -2.53 -52.39
CA GLN A 165 -4.89 -1.38 -53.24
C GLN A 165 -4.75 -0.05 -52.48
N GLN A 166 -5.20 -0.02 -51.22
CA GLN A 166 -5.07 1.14 -50.35
C GLN A 166 -3.61 1.45 -50.03
N SER A 167 -2.79 0.44 -49.73
CA SER A 167 -1.35 0.62 -49.47
C SER A 167 -0.61 1.13 -50.72
N LYS A 168 -0.93 0.62 -51.90
CA LYS A 168 -0.40 1.13 -53.18
C LYS A 168 -0.78 2.59 -53.41
N ARG A 169 -2.03 2.97 -53.11
CA ARG A 169 -2.50 4.36 -53.25
C ARG A 169 -1.77 5.31 -52.30
N ILE A 170 -1.58 4.90 -51.04
CA ILE A 170 -0.86 5.69 -50.04
C ILE A 170 0.61 5.87 -50.44
N ASN A 171 1.25 4.83 -50.97
CA ASN A 171 2.65 4.90 -51.37
C ASN A 171 2.85 5.89 -52.54
N MET A 172 1.95 5.88 -53.53
CA MET A 172 1.98 6.88 -54.62
C MET A 172 1.74 8.31 -54.11
N MET A 173 0.84 8.50 -53.13
CA MET A 173 0.61 9.81 -52.53
C MET A 173 1.84 10.31 -51.78
N LEU A 174 2.52 9.44 -51.03
CA LEU A 174 3.74 9.78 -50.30
C LEU A 174 4.86 10.20 -51.25
N GLN A 175 5.07 9.45 -52.34
CA GLN A 175 6.07 9.78 -53.35
C GLN A 175 5.79 11.14 -54.00
N ASN A 176 4.53 11.43 -54.34
CA ASN A 176 4.13 12.73 -54.89
C ASN A 176 4.34 13.87 -53.89
N TYR A 177 3.99 13.65 -52.61
CA TYR A 177 4.17 14.64 -51.56
C TYR A 177 5.65 15.02 -51.38
N GLU A 178 6.57 14.05 -51.43
CA GLU A 178 8.00 14.34 -51.34
C GLU A 178 8.52 15.14 -52.54
N LEU A 179 8.05 14.84 -53.75
CA LEU A 179 8.39 15.60 -54.96
C LEU A 179 7.87 17.04 -54.88
N GLN A 180 6.63 17.23 -54.43
CA GLN A 180 6.02 18.55 -54.28
C GLN A 180 6.71 19.37 -53.18
N ARG A 181 7.15 18.71 -52.09
CA ARG A 181 7.95 19.35 -51.04
C ARG A 181 9.28 19.84 -51.59
N ARG A 182 9.99 19.02 -52.39
CA ARG A 182 11.27 19.43 -53.01
C ARG A 182 11.08 20.59 -53.99
N SER A 183 10.04 20.57 -54.82
CA SER A 183 9.78 21.67 -55.76
C SER A 183 9.43 22.97 -55.04
N HIS A 184 8.64 22.93 -53.97
CA HIS A 184 8.32 24.12 -53.16
C HIS A 184 9.51 24.65 -52.36
N THR A 185 10.52 23.83 -52.03
CA THR A 185 11.74 24.31 -51.37
C THR A 185 12.75 24.96 -52.32
N GLN A 186 12.55 24.87 -53.64
CA GLN A 186 13.53 25.33 -54.64
C GLN A 186 13.35 26.75 -55.26
N PRO A 187 12.28 27.54 -55.06
CA PRO A 187 12.22 28.91 -55.59
C PRO A 187 12.91 29.96 -54.70
N LEU A 188 13.31 29.63 -53.46
CA LEU A 188 13.95 30.60 -52.54
C LEU A 188 15.48 30.66 -52.65
N SER A 189 16.13 29.66 -53.27
CA SER A 189 17.59 29.64 -53.41
C SER A 189 18.11 30.35 -54.66
N ALA A 190 17.30 30.52 -55.71
CA ALA A 190 17.73 31.16 -56.96
C ALA A 190 17.60 32.71 -56.95
N ALA A 191 16.94 33.28 -55.92
CA ALA A 191 16.83 34.72 -55.73
C ALA A 191 17.94 35.33 -54.85
N ALA A 192 18.79 34.50 -54.21
CA ALA A 192 19.86 34.95 -53.31
C ALA A 192 21.26 35.01 -53.95
N SER A 193 21.36 34.83 -55.28
CA SER A 193 22.65 34.87 -56.03
C SER A 193 22.76 36.07 -57.00
N ARG A 194 21.95 37.11 -56.82
CA ARG A 194 22.09 38.40 -57.53
C ARG A 194 22.10 39.55 -56.53
N GLU A 195 23.22 39.68 -55.82
CA GLU A 195 23.80 40.96 -55.38
C GLU A 195 25.32 40.86 -55.53
#